data_AF-A0A832X4V4-F1
#
_entry.id   AF-A0A832X4V4-F1
#
_cell.length_a   1.000
_cell.length_b   1.000
_cell.length_c   1.000
_cell.angle_alpha   90.00
_cell.angle_beta   90.00
_cell.angle_gamma   90.00
#
_symmetry.space_group_name_H-M   'P 1'
#
loop_
_entity.id
_entity.type
_entity.pdbx_description
1 polymer ?
#
loop_
_entity_poly.entity_id
_entity_poly.type
_entity_poly.pdbx_seq_one_letter_code
_entity_poly.pdbx_strand_id
1 'polypeptide(L)' 'MSSSTTPAGGNQIKRIPVKELTWVNLYDLKEAGQSYDELLAGMIQRERDYRDWKMITEIDRTGGFVAFDPEKIMKGD' A
#
# COMPACT_ATOMS: atom_id res chain seq x y z
N MET A 1 -26.90 35.63 -19.12
CA MET A 1 -27.10 34.17 -19.08
C MET A 1 -25.75 33.54 -18.82
N SER A 2 -25.47 33.21 -17.56
CA SER A 2 -24.17 32.69 -17.15
C SER A 2 -24.18 31.18 -17.31
N SER A 3 -23.56 30.69 -18.38
CA SER A 3 -23.37 29.26 -18.60
C SER A 3 -22.26 28.77 -17.66
N SER A 4 -22.66 28.27 -16.49
CA SER A 4 -21.76 27.55 -15.59
C SER A 4 -21.46 26.17 -16.20
N THR A 5 -20.39 26.09 -16.99
CA THR A 5 -19.82 24.80 -17.37
C THR A 5 -19.14 24.22 -16.14
N THR A 6 -19.85 23.33 -15.44
CA THR A 6 -19.24 22.39 -14.48
C THR A 6 -18.13 21.63 -15.20
N PRO A 7 -16.86 21.68 -14.74
CA PRO A 7 -15.88 20.75 -15.28
C PRO A 7 -16.29 19.37 -14.79
N ALA A 8 -16.67 18.51 -15.73
CA ALA A 8 -16.94 17.12 -15.49
C ALA A 8 -15.82 16.53 -14.62
N GLY A 9 -16.18 15.99 -13.46
CA GLY A 9 -15.33 15.12 -12.65
C GLY A 9 -15.09 13.81 -13.39
N GLY A 10 -14.41 13.88 -14.54
CA GLY A 10 -13.88 12.73 -15.24
C GLY A 10 -12.81 12.10 -14.37
N ASN A 11 -12.81 10.76 -14.34
CA ASN A 11 -11.86 9.92 -13.64
C ASN A 11 -10.42 10.36 -13.97
N GLN A 12 -9.86 11.27 -13.16
CA GLN A 12 -8.59 11.91 -13.47
C GLN A 12 -7.51 10.87 -13.21
N ILE A 13 -7.04 10.23 -14.28
CA ILE A 13 -5.97 9.22 -14.21
C ILE A 13 -4.78 9.87 -13.52
N LYS A 14 -4.55 9.49 -12.25
CA LYS A 14 -3.43 9.97 -11.46
C LYS A 14 -2.17 9.32 -12.01
N ARG A 15 -1.45 10.05 -12.87
CA ARG A 15 -0.20 9.58 -13.47
C ARG A 15 0.93 9.77 -12.47
N ILE A 16 1.67 8.70 -12.19
CA ILE A 16 2.91 8.77 -11.41
C ILE A 16 4.05 9.01 -12.42
N PRO A 17 4.74 10.17 -12.39
CA PRO A 17 5.90 10.36 -13.24
C PRO A 17 7.03 9.43 -12.77
N VAL A 18 7.53 8.61 -13.69
CA VAL A 18 8.64 7.68 -13.44
C VAL A 18 9.79 8.00 -14.38
N LYS A 19 11.01 7.68 -13.94
CA LYS A 19 12.20 7.77 -14.81
C LYS A 19 12.16 6.66 -15.86
N GLU A 20 12.80 6.87 -17.00
CA GLU A 20 12.85 5.88 -18.09
C GLU A 20 13.40 4.53 -17.63
N LEU A 21 14.50 4.53 -16.86
CA LEU A 21 15.05 3.30 -16.27
C LEU A 21 14.03 2.55 -15.39
N THR A 22 13.27 3.29 -14.58
CA THR A 22 12.22 2.71 -13.74
C THR A 22 11.11 2.11 -14.60
N TRP A 23 10.82 2.72 -15.74
CA TRP A 23 9.85 2.21 -16.70
C TRP A 23 10.33 0.88 -17.32
N VAL A 24 11.58 0.80 -17.76
CA VAL A 24 12.16 -0.45 -18.29
C VAL A 24 12.09 -1.56 -17.24
N ASN A 25 12.49 -1.27 -16.00
CA ASN A 25 12.43 -2.26 -14.92
C ASN A 25 11.00 -2.73 -14.63
N LEU A 26 10.00 -1.84 -14.67
CA LEU A 26 8.60 -2.20 -14.51
C LEU A 26 8.09 -3.07 -15.66
N TYR A 27 8.55 -2.81 -16.89
CA TYR A 27 8.23 -3.62 -18.05
C TYR A 27 8.80 -5.04 -17.91
N ASP A 28 10.06 -5.17 -17.50
CA ASP A 28 10.72 -6.47 -17.32
C ASP A 28 10.11 -7.31 -16.19
N LEU A 29 9.59 -6.65 -15.15
CA LEU A 29 8.90 -7.30 -14.03
C LEU A 29 7.47 -7.72 -14.34
N LYS A 30 6.87 -7.20 -15.41
CA LYS A 30 5.46 -7.40 -15.75
C LYS A 30 5.26 -8.75 -16.45
N GLU A 31 4.28 -9.51 -16.00
CA GLU A 31 3.92 -10.78 -16.65
C GLU A 31 3.04 -10.58 -17.90
N ALA A 32 3.01 -11.61 -18.76
CA ALA A 32 2.15 -11.64 -19.93
C ALA A 32 0.68 -11.58 -19.52
N GLY A 33 -0.09 -10.65 -20.10
CA GLY A 33 -1.50 -10.45 -19.78
C GLY A 33 -1.78 -9.63 -18.50
N GLN A 34 -0.78 -9.40 -17.65
CA GLN A 34 -0.94 -8.57 -16.44
C GLN A 34 -1.11 -7.10 -16.79
N SER A 35 -1.80 -6.30 -15.98
CA SER A 35 -1.77 -4.82 -16.07
C SER A 35 -0.67 -4.21 -15.19
N TYR A 36 -0.26 -2.98 -15.46
CA TYR A 36 0.71 -2.29 -14.58
C TYR A 36 0.13 -2.00 -13.19
N ASP A 37 -1.18 -1.75 -13.10
CA ASP A 37 -1.85 -1.55 -11.82
C ASP A 37 -1.86 -2.85 -10.99
N GLU A 38 -2.06 -4.01 -11.63
CA GLU A 38 -1.94 -5.33 -10.97
C GLU A 38 -0.52 -5.62 -10.49
N LEU A 39 0.48 -5.31 -11.32
CA LEU A 39 1.89 -5.45 -10.92
C LEU A 39 2.20 -4.56 -9.70
N LEU A 40 1.81 -3.29 -9.76
CA LEU A 40 2.00 -2.33 -8.68
C LEU A 40 1.26 -2.76 -7.41
N ALA A 41 0.03 -3.23 -7.51
CA ALA A 41 -0.73 -3.74 -6.36
C ALA A 41 -0.01 -4.92 -5.70
N GLY A 42 0.49 -5.87 -6.50
CA GLY A 42 1.27 -6.99 -6.00
C GLY A 42 2.58 -6.57 -5.33
N MET A 43 3.30 -5.61 -5.92
CA MET A 43 4.52 -5.05 -5.33
C MET A 43 4.24 -4.36 -3.98
N ILE A 44 3.16 -3.56 -3.90
CA ILE A 44 2.76 -2.88 -2.67
C ILE A 44 2.42 -3.88 -1.57
N GLN A 45 1.69 -4.95 -1.90
CA GLN A 45 1.32 -5.97 -0.93
C GLN A 45 2.57 -6.67 -0.36
N ARG A 46 3.50 -7.08 -1.22
CA ARG A 46 4.77 -7.71 -0.77
C ARG A 46 5.58 -6.83 0.17
N GLU A 47 5.67 -5.53 -0.12
CA GLU A 47 6.39 -4.57 0.74
C GLU A 47 5.69 -4.42 2.10
N ARG A 48 4.36 -4.40 2.14
CA ARG A 48 3.60 -4.36 3.40
C ARG A 48 3.83 -5.62 4.22
N ASP A 49 3.68 -6.79 3.61
CA ASP A 49 3.90 -8.08 4.27
C ASP A 49 5.31 -8.16 4.86
N TYR A 50 6.33 -7.69 4.12
CA TYR A 50 7.70 -7.64 4.60
C TYR A 50 7.87 -6.70 5.80
N ARG A 51 7.25 -5.52 5.78
CA ARG A 51 7.30 -4.57 6.91
C ARG A 51 6.60 -5.10 8.15
N ASP A 52 5.44 -5.73 7.97
CA ASP A 52 4.66 -6.31 9.06
C ASP A 52 5.43 -7.47 9.69
N TRP A 53 6.00 -8.35 8.86
CA TRP A 53 6.85 -9.44 9.34
C TRP A 53 8.09 -8.91 10.07
N LYS A 54 8.75 -7.88 9.53
CA LYS A 54 9.91 -7.25 10.17
C LYS A 54 9.55 -6.64 11.52
N MET A 55 8.39 -5.99 11.62
CA MET A 55 7.89 -5.42 12.88
C MET A 55 7.62 -6.51 13.92
N ILE A 56 6.93 -7.59 13.54
CA ILE A 56 6.66 -8.72 14.43
C ILE A 56 7.96 -9.35 14.92
N THR A 57 8.92 -9.56 14.03
CA THR A 57 10.22 -10.14 14.36
C THR A 57 11.00 -9.25 15.34
N GLU A 58 10.94 -7.93 15.18
CA GLU A 58 11.58 -6.99 16.10
C GLU A 58 10.93 -7.02 17.49
N ILE A 59 9.59 -7.06 17.54
CA ILE A 59 8.84 -7.21 18.79
C ILE A 59 9.18 -8.54 19.47
N ASP A 60 9.30 -9.63 18.72
CA ASP A 60 9.66 -10.93 19.28
C ASP A 60 11.08 -10.93 19.86
N ARG A 61 12.01 -10.25 19.18
CA ARG A 61 13.41 -10.16 19.60
C ARG A 61 13.63 -9.23 20.80
N THR A 62 12.90 -8.13 20.88
CA THR A 62 13.17 -7.04 21.84
C THR A 62 12.08 -6.83 22.89
N GLY A 63 10.92 -7.45 22.70
CA GLY A 63 9.73 -7.21 23.49
C GLY A 63 9.73 -7.93 24.84
N GLY A 64 9.33 -7.19 25.88
CA GLY A 64 8.88 -7.79 27.13
C GLY A 64 7.42 -8.23 26.98
N PHE A 65 7.17 -9.51 26.75
CA PHE A 65 5.82 -10.05 26.66
C PHE A 65 5.12 -10.00 28.03
N VAL A 66 3.92 -9.42 28.08
CA VAL A 66 3.07 -9.38 29.28
C VAL A 66 1.84 -10.25 29.04
N ALA A 67 1.37 -10.96 30.08
CA ALA A 67 0.17 -11.78 29.99
C ALA A 67 -1.05 -10.93 29.61
N PHE A 68 -1.85 -11.43 28.66
CA PHE A 68 -3.08 -10.79 28.22
C PHE A 68 -4.16 -10.92 29.30
N ASP A 69 -4.64 -9.80 29.84
CA ASP A 69 -5.74 -9.73 30.80
C ASP A 69 -6.96 -9.03 30.17
N PRO A 70 -7.99 -9.78 29.73
CA PRO A 70 -9.16 -9.21 29.07
C PRO A 70 -10.01 -8.32 29.99
N GLU A 71 -10.02 -8.56 31.30
CA GLU A 71 -10.83 -7.77 32.25
C GLU A 71 -10.25 -6.36 32.46
N LYS A 72 -8.94 -6.20 32.32
CA LYS A 72 -8.24 -4.92 32.44
C LYS A 72 -8.43 -4.01 31.22
N ILE A 73 -8.65 -4.57 30.04
CA ILE A 73 -8.82 -3.81 28.78
C ILE A 73 -10.29 -3.38 28.60
N MET A 74 -11.25 -4.21 29.00
CA MET A 74 -12.68 -3.88 28.92
C MET A 74 -13.16 -2.87 29.97
N LYS A 75 -12.30 -2.51 30.95
CA LYS A 75 -12.58 -1.54 32.01
C LYS A 75 -11.79 -0.23 31.89
N GLY A 76 -11.21 0.07 30.73
CA GLY A 76 -10.65 1.40 30.46
C GLY A 76 -11.75 2.36 29.99
N ASP A 77 -11.83 3.53 30.64
CA ASP A 77 -12.75 4.66 30.36
C ASP A 77 -13.09 4.90 28.87
#